data_AF-A0A1N7JQY7-F1
#
_entry.id   AF-A0A1N7JQY7-F1
#
_cell.length_a   1.000
_cell.length_b   1.000
_cell.length_c   1.000
_cell.angle_alpha   90.00
_cell.angle_beta   90.00
_cell.angle_gamma   90.00
#
_symmetry.space_group_name_H-M   'P 1'
#
loop_
_entity.id
_entity.type
_entity.pdbx_description
1 polymer ?
#
loop_
_entity_poly.entity_id
_entity_poly.type
_entity_poly.pdbx_seq_one_letter_code
_entity_poly.pdbx_strand_id
1 'polypeptide(L)'
;MPHKAALAIVWAVLTVALAAPARADDPPLTLELTFSQRALQELAGLSEMVTVSAFYFGEPAPGATIEPDEDGLIFLGLEEHVIWPVPQRLRLGANLAAMPHAQVVAPQVNVNIYSARFGAEDNLLDCGLIDGPVQDFAGRPQTIGCKLIGE
;
A
#
# COMPACT_ATOMS: atom_id res chain seq x y z
N MET A 1 -33.42 -65.14 32.48
CA MET A 1 -34.32 -64.87 31.33
C MET A 1 -35.40 -63.89 31.79
N PRO A 2 -35.82 -62.83 31.08
CA PRO A 2 -35.21 -62.02 30.01
C PRO A 2 -35.08 -60.51 30.36
N HIS A 3 -34.27 -59.84 29.53
CA HIS A 3 -34.27 -58.43 29.06
C HIS A 3 -34.93 -57.29 29.85
N LYS A 4 -34.18 -56.18 30.02
CA LYS A 4 -34.54 -54.89 29.40
C LYS A 4 -33.27 -54.13 28.96
N ALA A 5 -33.18 -53.91 27.64
CA ALA A 5 -32.17 -53.10 26.99
C ALA A 5 -32.51 -51.62 27.15
N ALA A 6 -31.52 -50.79 27.46
CA ALA A 6 -31.61 -49.33 27.36
C ALA A 6 -30.81 -48.88 26.13
N LEU A 7 -31.54 -48.41 25.12
CA LEU A 7 -31.00 -47.81 23.91
C LEU A 7 -30.78 -46.32 24.21
N ALA A 8 -29.53 -45.85 24.22
CA ALA A 8 -29.20 -44.43 24.23
C ALA A 8 -28.39 -44.12 22.98
N ILE A 9 -29.08 -43.57 21.96
CA ILE A 9 -28.46 -43.08 20.74
C ILE A 9 -28.04 -41.63 21.02
N VAL A 10 -26.73 -41.40 21.17
CA VAL A 10 -26.16 -40.05 21.22
C VAL A 10 -25.85 -39.62 19.80
N TRP A 11 -26.62 -38.66 19.28
CA TRP A 11 -26.31 -37.98 18.03
C TRP A 11 -25.18 -36.97 18.27
N ALA A 12 -23.98 -37.27 17.78
CA ALA A 12 -22.90 -36.30 17.68
C ALA A 12 -23.12 -35.45 16.41
N VAL A 13 -23.61 -34.22 16.58
CA VAL A 13 -23.64 -33.23 15.50
C VAL A 13 -22.23 -32.67 15.35
N LEU A 14 -21.54 -33.07 14.29
CA LEU A 14 -20.24 -32.54 13.89
C LEU A 14 -20.46 -31.20 13.19
N THR A 15 -20.30 -30.09 13.90
CA THR A 15 -20.26 -28.75 13.31
C THR A 15 -18.93 -28.55 12.60
N VAL A 16 -18.92 -28.78 11.28
CA VAL A 16 -17.81 -28.36 10.41
C VAL A 16 -17.89 -26.84 10.29
N ALA A 17 -17.02 -26.13 11.00
CA ALA A 17 -16.79 -24.72 10.75
C ALA A 17 -16.05 -24.59 9.41
N LEU A 18 -16.79 -24.25 8.36
CA LEU A 18 -16.23 -23.78 7.09
C LEU A 18 -15.50 -22.46 7.35
N ALA A 19 -14.19 -22.54 7.60
CA ALA A 19 -13.34 -21.37 7.46
C ALA A 19 -13.33 -21.00 5.97
N ALA A 20 -14.10 -19.98 5.60
CA ALA A 20 -13.95 -19.37 4.29
C ALA A 20 -12.49 -18.89 4.15
N PRO A 21 -11.86 -19.05 2.97
CA PRO A 21 -10.57 -18.41 2.75
C PRO A 21 -10.78 -16.92 2.93
N ALA A 22 -10.03 -16.30 3.83
CA ALA A 22 -9.90 -14.86 3.86
C ALA A 22 -9.27 -14.46 2.52
N ARG A 23 -10.08 -14.08 1.53
CA ARG A 23 -9.62 -13.19 0.47
C ARG A 23 -9.49 -11.83 1.12
N ALA A 24 -8.39 -11.65 1.83
CA ALA A 24 -7.97 -10.31 2.20
C ALA A 24 -7.38 -9.72 0.91
N ASP A 25 -8.18 -8.86 0.26
CA ASP A 25 -7.68 -7.77 -0.57
C ASP A 25 -6.90 -6.80 0.35
N ASP A 26 -5.82 -7.30 0.96
CA ASP A 26 -4.96 -6.45 1.76
C ASP A 26 -4.20 -5.55 0.79
N PRO A 27 -4.33 -4.21 0.92
CA PRO A 27 -3.56 -3.26 0.15
C PRO A 27 -2.08 -3.62 0.34
N PRO A 28 -1.35 -3.84 -0.77
CA PRO A 28 -0.04 -4.46 -0.72
C PRO A 28 0.98 -3.60 0.00
N LEU A 29 0.75 -2.29 0.17
CA LEU A 29 1.66 -1.40 0.88
C LEU A 29 0.97 -0.76 2.09
N THR A 30 1.67 -0.79 3.22
CA THR A 30 1.33 0.02 4.41
C THR A 30 2.53 0.88 4.75
N LEU A 31 2.33 2.18 4.92
CA LEU A 31 3.35 3.13 5.35
C LEU A 31 3.10 3.55 6.80
N GLU A 32 4.17 3.67 7.57
CA GLU A 32 4.21 4.34 8.87
C GLU A 32 5.00 5.64 8.69
N LEU A 33 4.28 6.75 8.58
CA LEU A 33 4.87 8.06 8.32
C LEU A 33 5.26 8.72 9.62
N THR A 34 6.46 9.28 9.65
CA THR A 34 6.95 10.12 10.75
C THR A 34 7.55 11.40 10.20
N PHE A 35 7.48 12.49 10.96
CA PHE A 35 7.98 13.80 10.56
C PHE A 35 8.89 14.36 11.63
N SER A 36 10.01 14.99 11.23
CA SER A 36 10.85 15.74 12.16
C SER A 36 10.06 16.89 12.79
N GLN A 37 10.44 17.29 14.01
CA GLN A 37 9.77 18.40 14.68
C GLN A 37 9.88 19.70 13.88
N ARG A 38 11.02 19.92 13.19
CA ARG A 38 11.23 21.09 12.33
C ARG A 38 10.33 21.05 11.10
N ALA A 39 10.19 19.90 10.46
CA ALA A 39 9.27 19.73 9.33
C ALA A 39 7.83 20.02 9.73
N LEU A 40 7.37 19.49 10.87
CA LEU A 40 6.03 19.76 11.40
C LEU A 40 5.78 21.25 11.64
N GLN A 41 6.75 21.95 12.23
CA GLN A 41 6.64 23.39 12.50
C GLN A 41 6.57 24.22 11.21
N GLU A 42 7.43 23.92 10.24
CA GLU A 42 7.46 24.64 8.96
C GLU A 42 6.16 24.44 8.18
N LEU A 43 5.73 23.18 8.02
CA LEU A 43 4.48 22.87 7.29
C LEU A 43 3.27 23.52 7.97
N ALA A 44 3.19 23.49 9.30
CA ALA A 44 2.11 24.15 10.04
C ALA A 44 2.14 25.67 9.85
N GLY A 45 3.33 26.29 9.84
CA GLY A 45 3.49 27.73 9.60
C GLY A 45 2.98 28.18 8.22
N LEU A 46 3.08 27.29 7.24
CA LEU A 46 2.65 27.52 5.85
C LEU A 46 1.24 27.02 5.55
N SER A 47 0.55 26.39 6.51
CA SER A 47 -0.69 25.63 6.27
C SER A 47 -0.54 24.60 5.13
N GLU A 48 0.63 24.00 5.05
CA GLU A 48 1.03 23.10 3.98
C GLU A 48 0.62 21.65 4.30
N MET A 49 0.23 20.90 3.27
CA MET A 49 -0.12 19.49 3.36
C MET A 49 0.99 18.62 2.75
N VAL A 50 0.83 17.31 2.79
CA VAL A 50 1.78 16.35 2.21
C VAL A 50 1.08 15.51 1.17
N THR A 51 1.70 15.34 0.01
CA THR A 51 1.27 14.40 -1.01
C THR A 51 2.10 13.13 -0.90
N VAL A 52 1.42 11.99 -0.76
CA VAL A 52 2.00 10.65 -0.92
C VAL A 52 1.56 10.13 -2.28
N SER A 53 2.52 9.90 -3.18
CA SER A 53 2.29 9.50 -4.56
C SER A 53 2.90 8.13 -4.80
N ALA A 54 2.07 7.15 -5.17
CA ALA A 54 2.49 5.80 -5.53
C ALA A 54 2.31 5.60 -7.03
N PHE A 55 3.43 5.55 -7.74
CA PHE A 55 3.51 5.32 -9.17
C PHE A 55 3.80 3.84 -9.43
N TYR A 56 2.90 3.16 -10.11
CA TYR A 56 3.03 1.74 -10.41
C TYR A 56 3.41 1.53 -11.87
N PHE A 57 4.40 0.68 -12.09
CA PHE A 57 4.99 0.47 -13.41
C PHE A 57 5.60 -0.94 -13.54
N GLY A 58 6.22 -1.26 -14.67
CA GLY A 58 7.03 -2.46 -14.80
C GLY A 58 7.61 -2.66 -16.20
N GLU A 59 8.50 -3.64 -16.32
CA GLU A 59 9.04 -4.03 -17.63
C GLU A 59 7.96 -4.71 -18.48
N PRO A 60 7.89 -4.45 -19.79
CA PRO A 60 6.91 -5.07 -20.68
C PRO A 60 6.95 -6.60 -20.66
N ALA A 61 5.79 -7.22 -20.46
CA ALA A 61 5.64 -8.67 -20.61
C ALA A 61 5.74 -9.06 -22.10
N PRO A 62 6.13 -10.31 -22.42
CA PRO A 62 5.98 -10.84 -23.77
C PRO A 62 4.54 -10.73 -24.26
N GLY A 63 4.34 -10.02 -25.38
CA GLY A 63 3.01 -9.77 -25.95
C GLY A 63 2.24 -8.63 -25.27
N ALA A 64 2.90 -7.80 -24.45
CA ALA A 64 2.33 -6.55 -23.97
C ALA A 64 1.86 -5.69 -25.16
N THR A 65 0.71 -5.05 -24.97
CA THR A 65 0.04 -4.19 -25.94
C THR A 65 0.06 -2.72 -25.54
N ILE A 66 0.41 -2.42 -24.29
CA ILE A 66 0.65 -1.05 -23.82
C ILE A 66 2.05 -0.62 -24.27
N GLU A 67 2.14 0.55 -24.88
CA GLU A 67 3.41 1.12 -25.30
C GLU A 67 4.25 1.53 -24.08
N PRO A 68 5.53 1.14 -24.00
CA PRO A 68 6.42 1.60 -22.94
C PRO A 68 6.77 3.09 -23.07
N ASP A 69 7.18 3.71 -21.98
CA ASP A 69 7.70 5.08 -21.95
C ASP A 69 9.14 5.18 -22.49
N GLU A 70 9.75 6.37 -22.36
CA GLU A 70 11.11 6.66 -22.84
C GLU A 70 12.20 5.81 -22.15
N ASP A 71 11.90 5.29 -20.96
CA ASP A 71 12.79 4.42 -20.18
C ASP A 71 12.51 2.93 -20.45
N GLY A 72 11.54 2.62 -21.31
CA GLY A 72 11.15 1.26 -21.67
C GLY A 72 10.23 0.59 -20.64
N LEU A 73 9.55 1.37 -19.79
CA LEU A 73 8.66 0.87 -18.74
C LEU A 73 7.19 1.10 -19.10
N ILE A 74 6.31 0.19 -18.69
CA ILE A 74 4.86 0.36 -18.82
C ILE A 74 4.31 0.96 -17.55
N PHE A 75 3.62 2.09 -17.67
CA PHE A 75 2.82 2.67 -16.61
C PHE A 75 1.55 1.84 -16.36
N LEU A 76 1.32 1.48 -15.09
CA LEU A 76 0.17 0.69 -14.65
C LEU A 76 -0.90 1.54 -13.96
N GLY A 77 -0.49 2.62 -13.29
CA GLY A 77 -1.41 3.51 -12.60
C GLY A 77 -0.74 4.38 -11.54
N LEU A 78 -1.48 5.39 -11.08
CA LEU A 78 -1.08 6.34 -10.07
C LEU A 78 -2.11 6.33 -8.94
N GLU A 79 -1.63 6.36 -7.70
CA GLU A 79 -2.44 6.56 -6.51
C GLU A 79 -1.84 7.70 -5.68
N GLU A 80 -2.63 8.75 -5.44
CA GLU A 80 -2.20 9.91 -4.67
C GLU A 80 -3.11 10.16 -3.47
N HIS A 81 -2.48 10.50 -2.34
CA HIS A 81 -3.17 10.90 -1.13
C HIS A 81 -2.60 12.24 -0.65
N VAL A 82 -3.48 13.22 -0.45
CA VAL A 82 -3.12 14.48 0.22
C VAL A 82 -3.53 14.36 1.69
N ILE A 83 -2.55 14.43 2.58
CA ILE A 83 -2.70 14.15 4.00
C ILE A 83 -2.16 15.29 4.87
N TRP A 84 -2.68 15.38 6.10
CA TRP A 84 -2.11 16.26 7.11
C TRP A 84 -0.73 15.76 7.54
N PRO A 85 0.26 16.64 7.79
CA PRO A 85 1.58 16.23 8.26
C PRO A 85 1.53 15.87 9.75
N VAL A 86 1.08 14.66 10.06
CA VAL A 86 1.12 14.08 11.39
C VAL A 86 1.66 12.65 11.31
N PRO A 87 2.31 12.13 12.36
CA PRO A 87 2.65 10.71 12.40
C PRO A 87 1.40 9.87 12.22
N GLN A 88 1.36 9.04 11.18
CA GLN A 88 0.17 8.26 10.84
C GLN A 88 0.50 7.06 9.96
N ARG A 89 -0.44 6.13 9.93
CA ARG A 89 -0.41 4.97 9.03
C ARG A 89 -1.22 5.26 7.78
N LEU A 90 -0.66 4.96 6.60
CA LEU A 90 -1.36 5.04 5.32
C LEU A 90 -1.33 3.69 4.60
N ARG A 91 -2.47 3.26 4.04
CA ARG A 91 -2.56 2.05 3.21
C ARG A 91 -2.61 2.47 1.75
N LEU A 92 -1.78 1.84 0.93
CA LEU A 92 -1.65 2.08 -0.51
C LEU A 92 -1.90 0.80 -1.30
N GLY A 93 -2.27 0.96 -2.55
CA GLY A 93 -2.55 -0.12 -3.50
C GLY A 93 -4.02 -0.53 -3.49
N ALA A 94 -4.93 0.36 -3.09
CA ALA A 94 -6.37 0.10 -3.19
C ALA A 94 -6.81 -0.14 -4.64
N ASN A 95 -6.13 0.52 -5.59
CA ASN A 95 -6.40 0.37 -7.02
C ASN A 95 -5.54 -0.72 -7.68
N LEU A 96 -4.66 -1.39 -6.93
CA LEU A 96 -3.69 -2.30 -7.54
C LEU A 96 -4.40 -3.43 -8.27
N ALA A 97 -5.45 -4.01 -7.69
CA ALA A 97 -6.18 -5.11 -8.31
C ALA A 97 -6.81 -4.78 -9.69
N ALA A 98 -7.06 -3.50 -9.97
CA ALA A 98 -7.63 -3.04 -11.24
C ALA A 98 -6.57 -2.71 -12.31
N MET A 99 -5.29 -2.72 -11.95
CA MET A 99 -4.19 -2.42 -12.88
C MET A 99 -3.98 -3.54 -13.90
N PRO A 100 -3.47 -3.22 -15.10
CA PRO A 100 -3.30 -4.20 -16.18
C PRO A 100 -2.04 -5.07 -15.97
N HIS A 101 -2.00 -5.86 -14.89
CA HIS A 101 -0.83 -6.67 -14.48
C HIS A 101 -0.24 -7.57 -15.57
N ALA A 102 -1.08 -8.07 -16.48
CA ALA A 102 -0.64 -8.93 -17.58
C ALA A 102 0.25 -8.21 -18.61
N GLN A 103 0.35 -6.88 -18.54
CA GLN A 103 1.17 -6.08 -19.44
C GLN A 103 2.64 -6.01 -19.00
N VAL A 104 2.94 -6.40 -17.76
CA VAL A 104 4.30 -6.32 -17.22
C VAL A 104 4.79 -7.67 -16.71
N VAL A 105 6.12 -7.86 -16.67
CA VAL A 105 6.74 -9.06 -16.08
C VAL A 105 6.45 -9.15 -14.58
N ALA A 106 6.61 -8.03 -13.87
CA ALA A 106 6.26 -7.89 -12.46
C ALA A 106 5.92 -6.42 -12.15
N PRO A 107 4.86 -6.15 -11.36
CA PRO A 107 4.55 -4.80 -10.92
C PRO A 107 5.64 -4.24 -9.98
N GLN A 108 6.10 -3.05 -10.29
CA GLN A 108 6.97 -2.22 -9.47
C GLN A 108 6.19 -1.02 -8.92
N VAL A 109 6.68 -0.45 -7.84
CA VAL A 109 6.14 0.76 -7.22
C VAL A 109 7.26 1.72 -6.86
N ASN A 110 7.06 2.98 -7.21
CA ASN A 110 7.81 4.10 -6.67
C ASN A 110 6.87 4.92 -5.78
N VAL A 111 7.16 5.00 -4.49
CA VAL A 111 6.43 5.88 -3.56
C VAL A 111 7.27 7.11 -3.26
N ASN A 112 6.78 8.26 -3.68
CA ASN A 112 7.38 9.56 -3.43
C ASN A 112 6.49 10.37 -2.48
N ILE A 113 7.11 11.08 -1.53
CA ILE A 113 6.43 11.86 -0.50
C ILE A 113 7.01 13.26 -0.49
N TYR A 114 6.17 14.26 -0.73
CA TYR A 114 6.57 15.66 -0.89
C TYR A 114 5.53 16.61 -0.30
N SER A 115 5.90 17.87 -0.05
CA SER A 115 4.91 18.89 0.33
C SER A 115 3.89 19.09 -0.80
N ALA A 116 2.63 19.30 -0.46
CA ALA A 116 1.52 19.39 -1.43
C ALA A 116 1.56 20.66 -2.29
N ARG A 117 2.42 21.61 -1.93
CA ARG A 117 2.64 22.90 -2.61
C ARG A 117 1.41 23.81 -2.59
N PHE A 118 0.65 23.76 -1.50
CA PHE A 118 -0.45 24.70 -1.26
C PHE A 118 0.05 26.02 -0.66
N GLY A 119 1.08 25.94 0.18
CA GLY A 119 1.70 27.09 0.87
C GLY A 119 3.08 27.48 0.34
N ALA A 120 3.78 26.56 -0.34
CA ALA A 120 5.08 26.81 -0.97
C ALA A 120 5.13 26.28 -2.42
N GLU A 121 5.87 26.94 -3.31
CA GLU A 121 6.00 26.49 -4.71
C GLU A 121 6.90 25.24 -4.85
N ASP A 122 7.89 25.13 -3.98
CA ASP A 122 8.89 24.07 -3.98
C ASP A 122 8.55 22.94 -3.00
N ASN A 123 9.12 21.76 -3.25
CA ASN A 123 9.09 20.69 -2.26
C ASN A 123 9.93 21.09 -1.04
N LEU A 124 9.37 20.96 0.16
CA LEU A 124 10.04 21.26 1.42
C LEU A 124 10.62 20.02 2.11
N LEU A 125 10.20 18.82 1.69
CA LEU A 125 10.46 17.58 2.42
C LEU A 125 11.52 16.70 1.75
N ASP A 126 12.43 16.20 2.57
CA ASP A 126 13.31 15.07 2.28
C ASP A 126 12.76 13.86 3.04
N CYS A 127 12.11 12.96 2.32
CA CYS A 127 11.49 11.75 2.85
C CYS A 127 12.22 10.50 2.34
N GLY A 128 12.16 9.43 3.13
CA GLY A 128 12.51 8.11 2.62
C GLY A 128 11.66 7.74 1.39
N LEU A 129 12.25 6.97 0.48
CA LEU A 129 11.61 6.50 -0.74
C LEU A 129 11.38 5.00 -0.69
N ILE A 130 10.33 4.55 -1.37
CA ILE A 130 10.12 3.14 -1.70
C ILE A 130 10.28 3.03 -3.20
N ASP A 131 11.14 2.11 -3.64
CA ASP A 131 11.32 1.82 -5.05
C ASP A 131 11.62 0.34 -5.23
N GLY A 132 10.88 -0.32 -6.12
CA GLY A 132 11.10 -1.72 -6.47
C GLY A 132 9.83 -2.56 -6.57
N PRO A 133 9.96 -3.89 -6.60
CA PRO A 133 8.84 -4.80 -6.79
C PRO A 133 7.79 -4.69 -5.68
N VAL A 134 6.52 -4.64 -6.07
CA VAL A 134 5.40 -4.52 -5.11
C VAL A 134 5.42 -5.64 -4.07
N GLN A 135 5.78 -6.87 -4.46
CA GLN A 135 5.80 -8.00 -3.55
C GLN A 135 6.80 -7.87 -2.40
N ASP A 136 7.86 -7.08 -2.55
CA ASP A 136 8.91 -6.94 -1.54
C ASP A 136 8.43 -6.13 -0.32
N PHE A 137 7.36 -5.36 -0.50
CA PHE A 137 6.76 -4.52 0.53
C PHE A 137 5.47 -5.11 1.12
N ALA A 138 4.98 -6.21 0.56
CA ALA A 138 3.73 -6.86 0.97
C ALA A 138 3.80 -7.43 2.39
N GLY A 139 2.71 -7.24 3.15
CA GLY A 139 2.53 -7.85 4.47
C GLY A 139 3.38 -7.25 5.60
N ARG A 140 4.14 -6.18 5.33
CA ARG A 140 4.90 -5.45 6.37
C ARG A 140 4.80 -3.93 6.22
N PRO A 141 4.49 -3.20 7.30
CA PRO A 141 4.55 -1.75 7.29
C PRO A 141 5.96 -1.22 7.03
N GLN A 142 6.08 -0.24 6.13
CA GLN A 142 7.31 0.45 5.80
C GLN A 142 7.38 1.75 6.59
N THR A 143 8.41 1.93 7.43
CA THR A 143 8.60 3.19 8.16
C THR A 143 9.29 4.20 7.26
N ILE A 144 8.64 5.34 7.02
CA ILE A 144 9.18 6.42 6.22
C ILE A 144 9.27 7.67 7.11
N GLY A 145 10.51 8.12 7.32
CA GLY A 145 10.79 9.39 7.98
C GLY A 145 10.87 10.51 6.97
N CYS A 146 10.24 11.63 7.30
CA CYS A 146 10.27 12.87 6.56
C CYS A 146 10.90 13.98 7.40
N LYS A 147 11.81 14.74 6.82
CA LYS A 147 12.45 15.91 7.43
C LYS A 147 12.45 17.07 6.44
N LEU A 148 12.91 18.25 6.86
CA LEU A 148 13.11 19.34 5.92
C LEU A 148 14.32 19.05 5.03
N ILE A 149 14.24 19.48 3.77
CA ILE A 149 15.42 19.52 2.91
C ILE A 149 16.47 20.42 3.57
N GLY A 150 17.67 19.87 3.79
CA GLY A 150 18.78 20.59 4.43
C GLY A 150 18.83 20.49 5.97
N GLU A 151 17.98 19.67 6.60
CA GLU A 151 18.12 19.27 8.01
C GLU A 151 19.24 18.22 8.23
#